data_AF-A0A7M3Z500-F1
#
_entry.id   AF-A0A7M3Z500-F1
#
_cell.length_a   1.000
_cell.length_b   1.000
_cell.length_c   1.000
_cell.angle_alpha   90.00
_cell.angle_beta   90.00
_cell.angle_gamma   90.00
#
_symmetry.space_group_name_H-M   'P 1'
#
loop_
_entity.id
_entity.type
_entity.pdbx_description
1 polymer ?
#
loop_
_entity_poly.entity_id
_entity_poly.type
_entity_poly.pdbx_seq_one_letter_code
_entity_poly.pdbx_strand_id
1 'polypeptide(L)'
;MATHGDHPALPDHLESLLMEDVHTVFLKADCPPRVKRGAIGALALVEVESPTSWDTLQLEQLEEDLVHLVEEHRHRSDCFLEIDRKGCRVIQLGDLRITSAWPPFSDAREITVVRPVAKLSLGDYDLDERLVERLRNHHRGVFICGRPGSGKTTLAQAIAEYLDTDVGALVKTMEAPRDLQLADRITQYAPLEGDLEKTAEIIFLVRPDFVIFDEVRRARDFEIFADVRLAGVGLLGVTHANSALEAIQRLIGKVELGLVSQVLDTILHVESGRIQQVLELRMTVKPPTGMQEELARPVIEVVEFPSGKLTHEMFAFGSEIAVVPLEGRTTNDLSPVKAMAKERIVETVRQWVGVECQVRFSSDTSAVIYAPKNMIATLVGRGGENVKQLQNELGGLRLSIESFDDMPEGMEQPNRFWQDDRRSGNGWENQRRKGKSQRRKQRKK
;
A
#
# COMPACT_ATOMS: atom_id res chain seq x y z
N MET A 1 11.17 -7.53 -31.24
CA MET A 1 11.11 -8.20 -29.93
C MET A 1 12.49 -8.73 -29.75
N ALA A 2 13.22 -8.34 -28.72
CA ALA A 2 14.47 -9.01 -28.45
C ALA A 2 14.17 -10.44 -27.98
N THR A 3 14.15 -11.37 -28.94
CA THR A 3 14.21 -12.81 -28.69
C THR A 3 15.44 -13.09 -27.81
N HIS A 4 15.43 -14.14 -27.00
CA HIS A 4 16.61 -14.52 -26.23
C HIS A 4 17.87 -14.55 -27.13
N GLY A 5 18.88 -13.73 -26.82
CA GLY A 5 20.08 -13.56 -27.63
C GLY A 5 19.96 -12.55 -28.79
N ASP A 6 18.93 -11.70 -28.81
CA ASP A 6 18.77 -10.63 -29.80
C ASP A 6 19.28 -9.30 -29.24
N HIS A 7 20.60 -9.13 -29.30
CA HIS A 7 21.30 -7.89 -29.04
C HIS A 7 22.38 -7.65 -30.12
N PRO A 8 22.82 -6.39 -30.31
CA PRO A 8 24.02 -6.10 -31.10
C PRO A 8 25.24 -6.90 -30.62
N ALA A 9 26.14 -7.25 -31.54
CA ALA A 9 27.33 -8.02 -31.22
C ALA A 9 28.15 -7.34 -30.10
N LEU A 10 28.26 -8.01 -28.96
CA LEU A 10 28.99 -7.51 -27.81
C LEU A 10 30.50 -7.74 -27.96
N PRO A 11 31.33 -7.02 -27.18
CA PRO A 11 32.74 -7.35 -27.08
C PRO A 11 32.96 -8.79 -26.59
N ASP A 12 33.87 -9.53 -27.23
CA ASP A 12 34.10 -10.98 -26.99
C ASP A 12 34.31 -11.34 -25.50
N HIS A 13 34.96 -10.45 -24.75
CA HIS A 13 35.27 -10.62 -23.35
C HIS A 13 34.04 -10.50 -22.44
N LEU A 14 32.99 -9.81 -22.88
CA LEU A 14 31.69 -9.78 -22.20
C LEU A 14 30.78 -10.92 -22.69
N GLU A 15 30.74 -11.16 -24.00
CA GLU A 15 29.93 -12.21 -24.64
C GLU A 15 30.23 -13.60 -24.05
N SER A 16 31.51 -13.91 -23.84
CA SER A 16 31.95 -15.18 -23.25
C SER A 16 31.46 -15.43 -21.82
N LEU A 17 31.05 -14.39 -21.09
CA LEU A 17 30.48 -14.51 -19.75
C LEU A 17 28.96 -14.72 -19.76
N LEU A 18 28.28 -14.43 -20.88
CA LEU A 18 26.83 -14.51 -21.07
C LEU A 18 26.38 -15.87 -21.64
N MET A 19 26.83 -16.97 -21.02
CA MET A 19 26.42 -18.34 -21.37
C MET A 19 24.88 -18.54 -21.29
N GLU A 20 24.37 -19.60 -21.90
CA GLU A 20 22.91 -19.87 -22.00
C GLU A 20 22.22 -19.95 -20.62
N ASP A 21 22.89 -20.49 -19.61
CA ASP A 21 22.36 -20.63 -18.24
C ASP A 21 22.63 -19.42 -17.33
N VAL A 22 23.30 -18.38 -17.84
CA VAL A 22 23.65 -17.16 -17.11
C VAL A 22 22.57 -16.10 -17.31
N HIS A 23 22.02 -15.62 -16.20
CA HIS A 23 21.00 -14.56 -16.17
C HIS A 23 21.58 -13.20 -15.81
N THR A 24 22.71 -13.17 -15.08
CA THR A 24 23.32 -11.91 -14.66
C THR A 24 24.83 -12.04 -14.58
N VAL A 25 25.55 -11.08 -15.14
CA VAL A 25 27.00 -10.94 -15.03
C VAL A 25 27.30 -9.72 -14.16
N PHE A 26 28.20 -9.88 -13.20
CA PHE A 26 28.68 -8.83 -12.30
C PHE A 26 30.18 -8.66 -12.50
N LEU A 27 30.57 -7.45 -12.92
CA LEU A 27 31.95 -7.03 -13.08
C LEU A 27 32.23 -5.88 -12.10
N LYS A 28 33.27 -6.01 -11.29
CA LYS A 28 33.73 -4.96 -10.37
C LYS A 28 35.23 -4.81 -10.49
N ALA A 29 35.72 -3.58 -10.47
CA ALA A 29 37.15 -3.30 -10.59
C ALA A 29 37.95 -4.10 -9.55
N ASP A 30 39.06 -4.67 -10.00
CA ASP A 30 40.02 -5.45 -9.21
C ASP A 30 39.43 -6.72 -8.57
N CYS A 31 38.28 -7.20 -9.08
CA CYS A 31 37.61 -8.42 -8.63
C CYS A 31 37.44 -9.42 -9.78
N PRO A 32 37.45 -10.74 -9.50
CA PRO A 32 37.03 -11.74 -10.47
C PRO A 32 35.57 -11.51 -10.91
N PRO A 33 35.22 -11.81 -12.17
CA PRO A 33 33.85 -11.70 -12.64
C PRO A 33 32.98 -12.75 -11.94
N ARG A 34 31.74 -12.37 -11.62
CA ARG A 34 30.77 -13.26 -10.98
C ARG A 34 29.54 -13.37 -11.84
N VAL A 35 28.96 -14.55 -11.92
CA VAL A 35 27.73 -14.79 -12.70
C VAL A 35 26.68 -15.43 -11.83
N LYS A 36 25.43 -15.04 -12.06
CA LYS A 36 24.26 -15.69 -11.49
C LYS A 36 23.67 -16.63 -12.53
N ARG A 37 23.76 -17.94 -12.28
CA ARG A 37 23.36 -18.99 -13.23
C ARG A 37 22.46 -20.04 -12.60
N GLY A 38 21.69 -20.75 -13.45
CA GLY A 38 20.82 -21.86 -13.05
C GLY A 38 19.34 -21.67 -13.41
N ALA A 39 18.49 -22.61 -12.99
CA ALA A 39 17.05 -22.55 -13.22
C ALA A 39 16.34 -21.54 -12.29
N ILE A 40 15.18 -21.03 -12.72
CA ILE A 40 14.34 -20.12 -11.93
C ILE A 40 13.99 -20.80 -10.60
N GLY A 41 14.35 -20.16 -9.47
CA GLY A 41 14.17 -20.70 -8.11
C GLY A 41 15.39 -21.41 -7.52
N ALA A 42 16.43 -21.70 -8.32
CA ALA A 42 17.68 -22.32 -7.89
C ALA A 42 18.92 -21.60 -8.44
N LEU A 43 18.88 -20.26 -8.46
CA LEU A 43 19.98 -19.44 -8.95
C LEU A 43 21.15 -19.42 -7.97
N ALA A 44 22.35 -19.73 -8.46
CA ALA A 44 23.59 -19.67 -7.69
C ALA A 44 24.50 -18.55 -8.23
N LEU A 45 25.14 -17.82 -7.31
CA LEU A 45 26.19 -16.87 -7.64
C LEU A 45 27.53 -17.62 -7.64
N VAL A 46 28.28 -17.55 -8.74
CA VAL A 46 29.54 -18.28 -8.91
C VAL A 46 30.59 -17.33 -9.48
N GLU A 47 31.83 -17.41 -8.97
CA GLU A 47 32.97 -16.71 -9.55
C GLU A 47 33.46 -17.47 -10.79
N VAL A 48 33.77 -16.73 -11.85
CA VAL A 48 34.20 -17.31 -13.13
C VAL A 48 35.65 -16.93 -13.38
N GLU A 49 36.45 -17.90 -13.80
CA GLU A 49 37.79 -17.61 -14.29
C GLU A 49 37.70 -16.91 -15.64
N SER A 50 38.31 -15.73 -15.73
CA SER A 50 38.38 -14.93 -16.95
C SER A 50 39.85 -14.68 -17.28
N PRO A 51 40.27 -14.86 -18.55
CA PRO A 51 41.62 -14.51 -18.98
C PRO A 51 41.86 -13.00 -18.95
N THR A 52 40.78 -12.20 -18.97
CA THR A 52 40.81 -10.74 -18.89
C THR A 52 40.84 -10.29 -17.43
N SER A 53 41.78 -9.41 -17.10
CA SER A 53 41.81 -8.69 -15.82
C SER A 53 40.85 -7.50 -15.86
N TRP A 54 39.91 -7.44 -14.92
CA TRP A 54 38.92 -6.37 -14.85
C TRP A 54 39.38 -5.25 -13.92
N ASP A 55 40.30 -4.41 -14.39
CA ASP A 55 40.70 -3.19 -13.68
C ASP A 55 39.75 -2.01 -13.98
N THR A 56 40.00 -0.87 -13.34
CA THR A 56 39.18 0.33 -13.54
C THR A 56 39.18 0.81 -15.00
N LEU A 57 40.33 0.71 -15.69
CA LEU A 57 40.47 1.19 -17.07
C LEU A 57 39.74 0.28 -18.06
N GLN A 58 39.79 -1.04 -17.85
CA GLN A 58 39.07 -2.02 -18.67
C GLN A 58 37.55 -1.86 -18.53
N LEU A 59 37.06 -1.63 -17.31
CA LEU A 59 35.63 -1.35 -17.10
C LEU A 59 35.21 0.02 -17.63
N GLU A 60 36.12 0.98 -17.72
CA GLU A 60 35.88 2.25 -18.39
C GLU A 60 35.75 2.07 -19.90
N GLN A 61 36.71 1.38 -20.51
CA GLN A 61 36.67 1.06 -21.93
C GLN A 61 35.41 0.26 -22.30
N LEU A 62 35.06 -0.77 -21.54
CA LEU A 62 33.86 -1.57 -21.81
C LEU A 62 32.59 -0.70 -21.75
N GLU A 63 32.48 0.23 -20.80
CA GLU A 63 31.32 1.13 -20.77
C GLU A 63 31.26 2.02 -22.02
N GLU A 64 32.39 2.60 -22.43
CA GLU A 64 32.47 3.44 -23.63
C GLU A 64 32.07 2.65 -24.88
N ASP A 65 32.57 1.41 -25.02
CA ASP A 65 32.23 0.51 -26.12
C ASP A 65 30.73 0.19 -26.15
N LEU A 66 30.13 -0.08 -24.99
CA LEU A 66 28.69 -0.34 -24.85
C LEU A 66 27.84 0.88 -25.21
N VAL A 67 28.27 2.09 -24.83
CA VAL A 67 27.59 3.32 -25.24
C VAL A 67 27.72 3.51 -26.75
N HIS A 68 28.89 3.29 -27.33
CA HIS A 68 29.10 3.40 -28.77
C HIS A 68 28.20 2.41 -29.54
N LEU A 69 28.06 1.17 -29.05
CA LEU A 69 27.15 0.18 -29.63
C LEU A 69 25.70 0.67 -29.65
N VAL A 70 25.23 1.32 -28.59
CA VAL A 70 23.89 1.94 -28.57
C VAL A 70 23.80 3.03 -29.63
N GLU A 71 24.84 3.85 -29.80
CA GLU A 71 24.86 4.92 -30.79
C GLU A 71 24.81 4.43 -32.23
N GLU A 72 25.55 3.37 -32.55
CA GLU A 72 25.52 2.69 -33.85
C GLU A 72 24.15 2.05 -34.13
N HIS A 73 23.49 1.55 -33.08
CA HIS A 73 22.22 0.85 -33.16
C HIS A 73 21.01 1.70 -32.77
N ARG A 74 21.10 3.04 -32.83
CA ARG A 74 19.97 3.98 -32.57
C ARG A 74 18.72 3.74 -33.43
N HIS A 75 18.87 3.01 -34.53
CA HIS A 75 17.75 2.62 -35.39
C HIS A 75 16.90 1.49 -34.78
N ARG A 76 17.44 0.72 -33.84
CA ARG A 76 16.68 -0.29 -33.08
C ARG A 76 16.00 0.39 -31.89
N SER A 77 14.71 0.11 -31.71
CA SER A 77 13.93 0.64 -30.58
C SER A 77 14.32 0.06 -29.22
N ASP A 78 15.00 -1.08 -29.22
CA ASP A 78 15.49 -1.80 -28.03
C ASP A 78 16.94 -1.44 -27.66
N CYS A 79 17.54 -0.44 -28.31
CA CYS A 79 18.88 0.05 -28.04
C CYS A 79 18.83 1.53 -27.67
N PHE A 80 18.92 1.86 -26.38
CA PHE A 80 18.88 3.24 -25.91
C PHE A 80 19.56 3.45 -24.55
N LEU A 81 19.97 4.69 -24.32
CA LEU A 81 20.45 5.17 -23.03
C LEU A 81 19.25 5.51 -22.13
N GLU A 82 19.07 4.78 -21.04
CA GLU A 82 17.93 4.93 -20.14
C GLU A 82 18.19 5.98 -19.06
N ILE A 83 19.33 5.88 -18.40
CA ILE A 83 19.75 6.81 -17.36
C ILE A 83 21.18 7.25 -17.68
N ASP A 84 21.40 8.56 -17.69
CA ASP A 84 22.73 9.14 -17.74
C ASP A 84 22.86 10.19 -16.64
N ARG A 85 23.49 9.79 -15.52
CA ARG A 85 23.70 10.64 -14.34
C ARG A 85 25.16 10.57 -13.92
N LYS A 86 25.61 11.59 -13.20
CA LYS A 86 26.98 11.61 -12.68
C LYS A 86 27.21 10.42 -11.72
N GLY A 87 28.08 9.49 -12.13
CA GLY A 87 28.44 8.31 -11.34
C GLY A 87 27.59 7.06 -11.63
N CYS A 88 26.57 7.14 -12.49
CA CYS A 88 25.71 5.99 -12.79
C CYS A 88 25.07 6.12 -14.18
N ARG A 89 25.09 5.02 -14.92
CA ARG A 89 24.52 4.91 -16.26
C ARG A 89 23.73 3.62 -16.38
N VAL A 90 22.57 3.67 -17.04
CA VAL A 90 21.77 2.48 -17.37
C VAL A 90 21.48 2.48 -18.86
N ILE A 91 21.77 1.36 -19.51
CA ILE A 91 21.67 1.15 -20.94
C ILE A 91 20.76 -0.05 -21.19
N GLN A 92 19.84 0.10 -22.14
CA GLN A 92 19.13 -1.01 -22.75
C GLN A 92 19.80 -1.32 -24.09
N LEU A 93 20.24 -2.57 -24.28
CA LEU A 93 20.94 -3.03 -25.48
C LEU A 93 20.36 -4.38 -25.93
N GLY A 94 19.33 -4.34 -26.77
CA GLY A 94 18.59 -5.54 -27.19
C GLY A 94 17.87 -6.18 -26.01
N ASP A 95 18.08 -7.48 -25.80
CA ASP A 95 17.57 -8.21 -24.63
C ASP A 95 18.36 -7.96 -23.35
N LEU A 96 19.45 -7.16 -23.36
CA LEU A 96 20.28 -6.93 -22.19
C LEU A 96 19.99 -5.59 -21.54
N ARG A 97 19.91 -5.61 -20.20
CA ARG A 97 19.93 -4.40 -19.38
C ARG A 97 21.27 -4.29 -18.69
N ILE A 98 21.99 -3.19 -18.95
CA ILE A 98 23.36 -2.98 -18.49
C ILE A 98 23.36 -1.75 -17.57
N THR A 99 23.84 -1.93 -16.34
CA THR A 99 24.01 -0.85 -15.37
C THR A 99 25.47 -0.67 -15.04
N SER A 100 25.97 0.55 -15.17
CA SER A 100 27.34 0.95 -14.84
C SER A 100 27.33 1.96 -13.70
N ALA A 101 28.19 1.77 -12.70
CA ALA A 101 28.34 2.68 -11.57
C ALA A 101 29.82 2.97 -11.30
N TRP A 102 30.16 4.21 -10.94
CA TRP A 102 31.53 4.64 -10.67
C TRP A 102 31.64 5.72 -9.59
N PRO A 103 32.84 5.93 -9.01
CA PRO A 103 33.07 6.97 -8.01
C PRO A 103 32.67 8.37 -8.50
N PRO A 104 32.07 9.21 -7.65
CA PRO A 104 31.88 9.04 -6.21
C PRO A 104 30.58 8.32 -5.80
N PHE A 105 29.76 7.85 -6.74
CA PHE A 105 28.49 7.20 -6.42
C PHE A 105 28.69 5.78 -5.86
N SER A 106 29.65 5.04 -6.42
CA SER A 106 30.13 3.75 -5.91
C SER A 106 31.55 3.85 -5.33
N ASP A 107 31.98 2.82 -4.61
CA ASP A 107 33.34 2.70 -4.07
C ASP A 107 34.38 2.35 -5.15
N ALA A 108 33.97 1.62 -6.18
CA ALA A 108 34.76 1.29 -7.35
C ALA A 108 33.89 1.22 -8.61
N ARG A 109 34.52 1.16 -9.79
CA ARG A 109 33.81 0.99 -11.06
C ARG A 109 33.20 -0.41 -11.13
N GLU A 110 31.93 -0.51 -11.48
CA GLU A 110 31.24 -1.79 -11.67
C GLU A 110 30.27 -1.74 -12.85
N ILE A 111 30.08 -2.89 -13.49
CA ILE A 111 29.12 -3.11 -14.57
C ILE A 111 28.32 -4.37 -14.24
N THR A 112 27.01 -4.25 -14.24
CA THR A 112 26.07 -5.37 -14.07
C THR A 112 25.26 -5.54 -15.34
N VAL A 113 25.30 -6.72 -15.95
CA VAL A 113 24.54 -7.06 -17.15
C VAL A 113 23.49 -8.08 -16.78
N VAL A 114 22.21 -7.76 -16.99
CA VAL A 114 21.08 -8.61 -16.69
C VAL A 114 20.44 -9.07 -18.00
N ARG A 115 20.37 -10.39 -18.19
CA ARG A 115 19.50 -11.03 -19.17
C ARG A 115 18.15 -11.32 -18.50
N PRO A 116 17.05 -10.74 -18.97
CA PRO A 116 15.73 -11.04 -18.45
C PRO A 116 15.35 -12.50 -18.65
N VAL A 117 14.63 -13.05 -17.67
CA VAL A 117 14.21 -14.45 -17.70
C VAL A 117 12.75 -14.55 -18.13
N ALA A 118 12.46 -15.54 -18.99
CA ALA A 118 11.16 -16.05 -19.45
C ALA A 118 9.91 -15.18 -19.16
N LYS A 119 9.31 -14.64 -20.22
CA LYS A 119 7.99 -14.01 -20.18
C LYS A 119 6.92 -15.06 -19.89
N LEU A 120 6.06 -14.78 -18.92
CA LEU A 120 4.83 -15.54 -18.70
C LEU A 120 3.73 -14.95 -19.60
N SER A 121 2.96 -15.82 -20.24
CA SER A 121 1.73 -15.42 -20.92
C SER A 121 0.59 -15.33 -19.92
N LEU A 122 -0.50 -14.62 -20.27
CA LEU A 122 -1.67 -14.55 -19.40
C LEU A 122 -2.31 -15.95 -19.17
N GLY A 123 -2.19 -16.85 -20.16
CA GLY A 123 -2.68 -18.22 -20.06
C GLY A 123 -1.99 -19.07 -19.00
N ASP A 124 -0.76 -18.72 -18.60
CA ASP A 124 0.00 -19.45 -17.58
C ASP A 124 -0.54 -19.21 -16.15
N TYR A 125 -1.41 -18.21 -15.96
CA TYR A 125 -1.96 -17.84 -14.65
C TYR A 125 -3.27 -18.54 -14.28
N ASP A 126 -3.84 -19.39 -15.16
CA ASP A 126 -5.09 -20.15 -14.94
C ASP A 126 -6.24 -19.28 -14.38
N LEU A 127 -6.56 -18.20 -15.10
CA LEU A 127 -7.53 -17.20 -14.66
C LEU A 127 -8.97 -17.61 -15.01
N ASP A 128 -9.92 -17.30 -14.10
CA ASP A 128 -11.36 -17.41 -14.38
C ASP A 128 -11.73 -16.55 -15.59
N GLU A 129 -12.47 -17.10 -16.56
CA GLU A 129 -12.89 -16.39 -17.78
C GLU A 129 -13.61 -15.08 -17.47
N ARG A 130 -14.36 -15.00 -16.36
CA ARG A 130 -15.04 -13.75 -15.96
C ARG A 130 -14.04 -12.68 -15.53
N LEU A 131 -12.90 -13.05 -14.97
CA LEU A 131 -11.83 -12.09 -14.66
C LEU A 131 -11.17 -11.62 -15.95
N VAL A 132 -10.91 -12.53 -16.86
CA VAL A 132 -10.35 -12.23 -18.18
C VAL A 132 -11.24 -11.24 -18.94
N GLU A 133 -12.56 -11.46 -18.97
CA GLU A 133 -13.52 -10.55 -19.59
C GLU A 133 -13.52 -9.17 -18.91
N ARG A 134 -13.30 -9.10 -17.59
CA ARG A 134 -13.15 -7.82 -16.88
C ARG A 134 -11.88 -7.09 -17.32
N LEU A 135 -10.76 -7.79 -17.47
CA LEU A 135 -9.50 -7.20 -17.92
C LEU A 135 -9.60 -6.63 -19.34
N ARG A 136 -10.38 -7.27 -20.22
CA ARG A 136 -10.61 -6.79 -21.60
C ARG A 136 -11.46 -5.51 -21.69
N ASN A 137 -12.13 -5.12 -20.61
CA ASN A 137 -13.03 -3.98 -20.62
C ASN A 137 -12.27 -2.68 -20.32
N HIS A 138 -12.05 -1.84 -21.34
CA HIS A 138 -11.36 -0.56 -21.22
C HIS A 138 -12.08 0.48 -20.33
N HIS A 139 -13.34 0.25 -19.97
CA HIS A 139 -14.03 1.08 -18.97
C HIS A 139 -13.73 0.66 -17.53
N ARG A 140 -12.71 -0.16 -17.29
CA ARG A 140 -12.31 -0.62 -15.96
C ARG A 140 -10.94 -0.11 -15.57
N GLY A 141 -10.78 0.14 -14.28
CA GLY A 141 -9.52 0.49 -13.65
C GLY A 141 -9.05 -0.67 -12.80
N VAL A 142 -7.82 -1.12 -13.06
CA VAL A 142 -7.24 -2.30 -12.43
C VAL A 142 -6.00 -1.91 -11.66
N PHE A 143 -5.86 -2.39 -10.42
CA PHE A 143 -4.59 -2.38 -9.72
C PHE A 143 -4.01 -3.77 -9.61
N ILE A 144 -2.71 -3.89 -9.87
CA ILE A 144 -1.91 -5.05 -9.50
C ILE A 144 -1.08 -4.66 -8.28
N CYS A 145 -1.34 -5.30 -7.14
CA CYS A 145 -0.65 -5.01 -5.90
C CYS A 145 0.06 -6.24 -5.33
N GLY A 146 0.93 -6.02 -4.35
CA GLY A 146 1.79 -7.05 -3.76
C GLY A 146 3.16 -6.50 -3.36
N ARG A 147 3.91 -7.27 -2.58
CA ARG A 147 5.24 -6.89 -2.10
C ARG A 147 6.25 -6.75 -3.26
N PRO A 148 7.36 -6.01 -3.09
CA PRO A 148 8.45 -6.02 -4.06
C PRO A 148 8.91 -7.45 -4.37
N GLY A 149 9.17 -7.74 -5.65
CA GLY A 149 9.55 -9.08 -6.11
C GLY A 149 8.42 -10.11 -6.15
N SER A 150 7.15 -9.73 -5.92
CA SER A 150 6.04 -10.68 -5.95
C SER A 150 5.58 -11.12 -7.35
N GLY A 151 6.16 -10.58 -8.43
CA GLY A 151 5.77 -10.91 -9.81
C GLY A 151 4.73 -9.97 -10.43
N LYS A 152 4.44 -8.81 -9.82
CA LYS A 152 3.46 -7.84 -10.33
C LYS A 152 3.75 -7.36 -11.75
N THR A 153 4.99 -6.90 -11.98
CA THR A 153 5.45 -6.39 -13.28
C THR A 153 5.36 -7.48 -14.34
N THR A 154 5.69 -8.73 -14.00
CA THR A 154 5.53 -9.88 -14.90
C THR A 154 4.07 -10.14 -15.27
N LEU A 155 3.14 -10.04 -14.32
CA LEU A 155 1.70 -10.13 -14.61
C LEU A 155 1.22 -8.94 -15.44
N ALA A 156 1.69 -7.73 -15.15
CA ALA A 156 1.36 -6.53 -15.92
C ALA A 156 1.80 -6.67 -17.39
N GLN A 157 3.00 -7.21 -17.63
CA GLN A 157 3.50 -7.52 -18.97
C GLN A 157 2.60 -8.53 -19.68
N ALA A 158 2.26 -9.64 -19.01
CA ALA A 158 1.39 -10.67 -19.55
C ALA A 158 0.01 -10.12 -19.96
N ILE A 159 -0.57 -9.24 -19.12
CA ILE A 159 -1.85 -8.59 -19.42
C ILE A 159 -1.70 -7.60 -20.59
N ALA A 160 -0.61 -6.81 -20.62
CA ALA A 160 -0.37 -5.85 -21.69
C ALA A 160 -0.28 -6.53 -23.07
N GLU A 161 0.51 -7.60 -23.16
CA GLU A 161 0.67 -8.37 -24.39
C GLU A 161 -0.64 -9.06 -24.81
N TYR A 162 -1.41 -9.55 -23.85
CA TYR A 162 -2.73 -10.14 -24.10
C TYR A 162 -3.74 -9.12 -24.66
N LEU A 163 -3.83 -7.93 -24.05
CA LEU A 163 -4.71 -6.86 -24.51
C LEU A 163 -4.34 -6.41 -25.93
N ASP A 164 -3.05 -6.35 -26.24
CA ASP A 164 -2.56 -5.96 -27.55
C ASP A 164 -2.72 -7.10 -28.60
N THR A 165 -2.51 -8.37 -28.23
CA THR A 165 -2.46 -9.52 -29.16
C THR A 165 -3.80 -10.19 -29.34
N ASP A 166 -4.45 -10.55 -28.26
CA ASP A 166 -5.67 -11.34 -28.27
C ASP A 166 -6.93 -10.47 -28.36
N VAL A 167 -6.90 -9.26 -27.77
CA VAL A 167 -8.02 -8.30 -27.84
C VAL A 167 -7.86 -7.36 -29.04
N GLY A 168 -6.62 -7.07 -29.45
CA GLY A 168 -6.32 -6.12 -30.52
C GLY A 168 -6.48 -4.66 -30.10
N ALA A 169 -6.33 -4.36 -28.82
CA ALA A 169 -6.44 -3.01 -28.27
C ALA A 169 -5.11 -2.23 -28.43
N LEU A 170 -5.20 -0.90 -28.56
CA LEU A 170 -4.03 -0.03 -28.58
C LEU A 170 -3.48 0.14 -27.15
N VAL A 171 -2.44 -0.63 -26.82
CA VAL A 171 -1.78 -0.57 -25.52
C VAL A 171 -0.57 0.36 -25.55
N LYS A 172 -0.41 1.14 -24.49
CA LYS A 172 0.77 1.98 -24.21
C LYS A 172 1.19 1.79 -22.75
N THR A 173 2.42 2.18 -22.39
CA THR A 173 2.85 2.19 -20.99
C THR A 173 3.32 3.56 -20.54
N MET A 174 3.21 3.79 -19.24
CA MET A 174 3.83 4.90 -18.52
C MET A 174 4.63 4.30 -17.37
N GLU A 175 5.94 4.54 -17.36
CA GLU A 175 6.82 3.87 -16.41
C GLU A 175 8.11 4.68 -16.19
N ALA A 176 8.69 4.54 -15.01
CA ALA A 176 9.91 5.23 -14.63
C ALA A 176 10.68 4.41 -13.59
N PRO A 177 11.74 3.67 -13.96
CA PRO A 177 12.33 3.47 -15.29
C PRO A 177 11.48 2.63 -16.27
N ARG A 178 11.93 2.49 -17.53
CA ARG A 178 11.30 1.65 -18.56
C ARG A 178 11.70 0.19 -18.38
N ASP A 179 11.05 -0.48 -17.43
CA ASP A 179 11.40 -1.82 -16.99
C ASP A 179 10.55 -2.92 -17.62
N LEU A 180 9.39 -2.57 -18.19
CA LEU A 180 8.54 -3.55 -18.85
C LEU A 180 9.22 -4.10 -20.11
N GLN A 181 9.11 -5.41 -20.33
CA GLN A 181 9.58 -6.06 -21.56
C GLN A 181 8.37 -6.50 -22.36
N LEU A 182 8.08 -5.75 -23.40
CA LEU A 182 6.85 -5.90 -24.18
C LEU A 182 7.18 -6.15 -25.64
N ALA A 183 6.15 -6.42 -26.44
CA ALA A 183 6.26 -6.44 -27.89
C ALA A 183 6.61 -5.04 -28.42
N ASP A 184 7.45 -4.92 -29.45
CA ASP A 184 7.89 -3.64 -30.02
C ASP A 184 6.72 -2.73 -30.46
N ARG A 185 5.56 -3.32 -30.77
CA ARG A 185 4.36 -2.57 -31.15
C ARG A 185 3.70 -1.83 -29.97
N ILE A 186 3.97 -2.26 -28.73
CA ILE A 186 3.53 -1.58 -27.52
C ILE A 186 4.55 -0.48 -27.19
N THR A 187 4.14 0.78 -27.32
CA THR A 187 5.04 1.92 -27.07
C THR A 187 5.11 2.22 -25.59
N GLN A 188 6.33 2.40 -25.10
CA GLN A 188 6.62 2.66 -23.69
C GLN A 188 7.07 4.10 -23.47
N TYR A 189 6.29 4.85 -22.70
CA TYR A 189 6.59 6.25 -22.38
C TYR A 189 7.34 6.35 -21.05
N ALA A 190 8.50 7.01 -21.11
CA ALA A 190 9.24 7.48 -19.95
C ALA A 190 8.73 8.87 -19.53
N PRO A 191 9.11 9.38 -18.35
CA PRO A 191 8.75 10.74 -17.91
C PRO A 191 9.23 11.80 -18.91
N LEU A 192 8.28 12.43 -19.61
CA LEU A 192 8.55 13.53 -20.51
C LEU A 192 9.12 14.72 -19.73
N GLU A 193 10.33 15.15 -20.10
CA GLU A 193 11.07 16.19 -19.36
C GLU A 193 11.26 15.85 -17.87
N GLY A 194 11.31 14.56 -17.52
CA GLY A 194 11.43 14.09 -16.14
C GLY A 194 10.12 14.09 -15.34
N ASP A 195 8.97 14.35 -15.99
CA ASP A 195 7.66 14.41 -15.34
C ASP A 195 6.63 13.46 -16.00
N LEU A 196 5.99 12.62 -15.18
CA LEU A 196 4.93 11.73 -15.64
C LEU A 196 3.61 12.46 -15.87
N GLU A 197 3.38 13.61 -15.23
CA GLU A 197 2.18 14.44 -15.46
C GLU A 197 2.13 14.89 -16.92
N LYS A 198 3.26 15.39 -17.45
CA LYS A 198 3.39 15.77 -18.87
C LYS A 198 3.21 14.58 -19.81
N THR A 199 3.62 13.39 -19.36
CA THR A 199 3.42 12.17 -20.14
C THR A 199 1.93 11.83 -20.22
N ALA A 200 1.19 11.98 -19.12
CA ALA A 200 -0.26 11.83 -19.09
C ALA A 200 -0.98 12.83 -20.01
N GLU A 201 -0.50 14.07 -20.10
CA GLU A 201 -1.03 15.06 -21.06
C GLU A 201 -0.94 14.57 -22.51
N ILE A 202 0.16 13.91 -22.88
CA ILE A 202 0.30 13.29 -24.20
C ILE A 202 -0.64 12.09 -24.36
N ILE A 203 -0.82 11.28 -23.32
CA ILE A 203 -1.79 10.17 -23.33
C ILE A 203 -3.21 10.67 -23.63
N PHE A 204 -3.62 11.83 -23.10
CA PHE A 204 -4.93 12.43 -23.41
C PHE A 204 -5.10 12.79 -24.90
N LEU A 205 -4.01 13.10 -25.59
CA LEU A 205 -4.01 13.41 -27.01
C LEU A 205 -4.00 12.15 -27.88
N VAL A 206 -3.19 11.15 -27.49
CA VAL A 206 -3.06 9.87 -28.21
C VAL A 206 -4.30 9.00 -28.06
N ARG A 207 -4.97 9.06 -26.89
CA ARG A 207 -6.16 8.27 -26.54
C ARG A 207 -6.00 6.76 -26.82
N PRO A 208 -5.01 6.10 -26.21
CA PRO A 208 -4.92 4.64 -26.29
C PRO A 208 -6.14 3.99 -25.60
N ASP A 209 -6.44 2.75 -25.98
CA ASP A 209 -7.49 1.97 -25.32
C ASP A 209 -7.06 1.59 -23.90
N PHE A 210 -5.79 1.21 -23.74
CA PHE A 210 -5.21 0.86 -22.45
C PHE A 210 -3.85 1.51 -22.21
N VAL A 211 -3.64 1.88 -20.94
CA VAL A 211 -2.32 2.28 -20.42
C VAL A 211 -1.94 1.38 -19.26
N ILE A 212 -0.72 0.86 -19.31
CA ILE A 212 -0.08 0.18 -18.18
C ILE A 212 0.77 1.21 -17.45
N PHE A 213 0.39 1.54 -16.22
CA PHE A 213 1.15 2.44 -15.38
C PHE A 213 1.96 1.61 -14.38
N ASP A 214 3.24 1.38 -14.68
CA ASP A 214 4.13 0.67 -13.77
C ASP A 214 4.64 1.61 -12.67
N GLU A 215 4.80 1.07 -11.45
CA GLU A 215 5.38 1.78 -10.30
C GLU A 215 4.55 2.97 -9.75
N VAL A 216 3.23 2.82 -9.58
CA VAL A 216 2.37 3.80 -8.88
C VAL A 216 2.68 3.81 -7.39
N ARG A 217 3.39 4.85 -6.91
CA ARG A 217 3.92 4.90 -5.54
C ARG A 217 3.66 6.22 -4.82
N ARG A 218 3.86 7.35 -5.50
CA ARG A 218 3.77 8.69 -4.93
C ARG A 218 2.33 9.19 -4.99
N ALA A 219 2.01 10.18 -4.16
CA ALA A 219 0.69 10.80 -4.14
C ALA A 219 0.25 11.29 -5.53
N ARG A 220 1.17 11.95 -6.25
CA ARG A 220 0.95 12.43 -7.62
C ARG A 220 0.66 11.30 -8.61
N ASP A 221 1.29 10.15 -8.47
CA ASP A 221 1.05 9.00 -9.38
C ASP A 221 -0.40 8.51 -9.27
N PHE A 222 -0.98 8.52 -8.06
CA PHE A 222 -2.39 8.18 -7.84
C PHE A 222 -3.35 9.26 -8.40
N GLU A 223 -2.97 10.54 -8.34
CA GLU A 223 -3.73 11.64 -8.95
C GLU A 223 -3.73 11.51 -10.47
N ILE A 224 -2.55 11.31 -11.09
CA ILE A 224 -2.41 11.02 -12.53
C ILE A 224 -3.24 9.80 -12.93
N PHE A 225 -3.19 8.73 -12.13
CA PHE A 225 -3.97 7.52 -12.38
C PHE A 225 -5.48 7.83 -12.43
N ALA A 226 -5.97 8.63 -11.49
CA ALA A 226 -7.37 9.04 -11.45
C ALA A 226 -7.74 9.89 -12.68
N ASP A 227 -6.91 10.87 -13.05
CA ASP A 227 -7.19 11.76 -14.18
C ASP A 227 -7.21 11.01 -15.52
N VAL A 228 -6.21 10.16 -15.77
CA VAL A 228 -6.14 9.30 -16.97
C VAL A 228 -7.37 8.41 -17.08
N ARG A 229 -7.81 7.87 -15.94
CA ARG A 229 -8.96 6.98 -15.89
C ARG A 229 -10.29 7.69 -16.08
N LEU A 230 -10.46 8.86 -15.47
CA LEU A 230 -11.65 9.71 -15.65
C LEU A 230 -11.77 10.26 -17.08
N ALA A 231 -10.66 10.37 -17.80
CA ALA A 231 -10.64 10.68 -19.24
C ALA A 231 -11.13 9.52 -20.13
N GLY A 232 -11.43 8.34 -19.56
CA GLY A 232 -12.02 7.21 -20.26
C GLY A 232 -11.04 6.16 -20.78
N VAL A 233 -9.75 6.29 -20.44
CA VAL A 233 -8.71 5.31 -20.80
C VAL A 233 -8.78 4.10 -19.86
N GLY A 234 -8.63 2.89 -20.39
CA GLY A 234 -8.48 1.67 -19.57
C GLY A 234 -7.12 1.68 -18.89
N LEU A 235 -7.08 1.59 -17.56
CA LEU A 235 -5.84 1.83 -16.84
C LEU A 235 -5.51 0.68 -15.90
N LEU A 236 -4.31 0.14 -16.06
CA LEU A 236 -3.77 -0.90 -15.20
C LEU A 236 -2.55 -0.37 -14.44
N GLY A 237 -2.71 -0.16 -13.14
CA GLY A 237 -1.67 0.41 -12.27
C GLY A 237 -0.97 -0.67 -11.46
N VAL A 238 0.35 -0.69 -11.48
CA VAL A 238 1.15 -1.56 -10.61
C VAL A 238 1.54 -0.78 -9.36
N THR A 239 1.19 -1.28 -8.17
CA THR A 239 1.49 -0.60 -6.91
C THR A 239 2.11 -1.55 -5.87
N HIS A 240 3.02 -1.04 -5.05
CA HIS A 240 3.59 -1.80 -3.93
C HIS A 240 2.71 -1.64 -2.71
N ALA A 241 2.00 -2.71 -2.34
CA ALA A 241 1.18 -2.76 -1.14
C ALA A 241 1.29 -4.16 -0.50
N ASN A 242 1.15 -4.24 0.83
CA ASN A 242 1.15 -5.52 1.54
C ASN A 242 -0.20 -6.23 1.46
N SER A 243 -1.26 -5.53 1.06
CA SER A 243 -2.60 -6.05 0.85
C SER A 243 -3.35 -5.24 -0.21
N ALA A 244 -4.38 -5.85 -0.79
CA ALA A 244 -5.29 -5.14 -1.69
C ALA A 244 -6.00 -3.96 -1.01
N LEU A 245 -6.36 -4.09 0.27
CA LEU A 245 -7.00 -3.01 1.03
C LEU A 245 -6.09 -1.79 1.21
N GLU A 246 -4.80 -2.00 1.47
CA GLU A 246 -3.81 -0.92 1.57
C GLU A 246 -3.69 -0.17 0.23
N ALA A 247 -3.70 -0.88 -0.91
CA ALA A 247 -3.68 -0.26 -2.23
C ALA A 247 -4.89 0.65 -2.46
N ILE A 248 -6.08 0.21 -2.04
CA ILE A 248 -7.32 0.99 -2.13
C ILE A 248 -7.22 2.24 -1.23
N GLN A 249 -6.80 2.10 0.02
CA GLN A 249 -6.68 3.21 0.97
C GLN A 249 -5.76 4.33 0.45
N ARG A 250 -4.68 3.99 -0.26
CA ARG A 250 -3.79 4.98 -0.87
C ARG A 250 -4.48 5.82 -1.94
N LEU A 251 -5.38 5.21 -2.73
CA LEU A 251 -6.16 5.91 -3.74
C LEU A 251 -7.24 6.80 -3.12
N ILE A 252 -7.98 6.32 -2.11
CA ILE A 252 -9.07 7.10 -1.49
C ILE A 252 -8.53 8.37 -0.81
N GLY A 253 -7.30 8.35 -0.28
CA GLY A 253 -6.67 9.55 0.27
C GLY A 253 -6.33 10.64 -0.77
N LYS A 254 -6.63 10.42 -2.06
CA LYS A 254 -6.31 11.29 -3.20
C LYS A 254 -7.51 11.60 -4.08
N VAL A 255 -8.51 10.73 -4.09
CA VAL A 255 -9.70 10.84 -4.94
C VAL A 255 -10.94 10.93 -4.05
N GLU A 256 -11.94 11.71 -4.47
CA GLU A 256 -13.22 11.73 -3.79
C GLU A 256 -13.84 10.33 -3.74
N LEU A 257 -14.34 9.93 -2.56
CA LEU A 257 -14.84 8.57 -2.30
C LEU A 257 -15.86 8.09 -3.36
N GLY A 258 -16.74 8.99 -3.83
CA GLY A 258 -17.74 8.65 -4.85
C GLY A 258 -17.18 8.33 -6.24
N LEU A 259 -15.97 8.81 -6.54
CA LEU A 259 -15.28 8.57 -7.81
C LEU A 259 -14.36 7.35 -7.76
N VAL A 260 -14.01 6.86 -6.56
CA VAL A 260 -13.06 5.75 -6.38
C VAL A 260 -13.48 4.52 -7.17
N SER A 261 -14.76 4.10 -7.15
CA SER A 261 -15.19 2.91 -7.90
C SER A 261 -15.23 3.11 -9.42
N GLN A 262 -15.21 4.37 -9.89
CA GLN A 262 -15.10 4.69 -11.32
C GLN A 262 -13.63 4.65 -11.76
N VAL A 263 -12.74 5.08 -10.86
CA VAL A 263 -11.29 5.08 -11.08
C VAL A 263 -10.69 3.68 -10.93
N LEU A 264 -11.11 2.93 -9.92
CA LEU A 264 -10.58 1.61 -9.60
C LEU A 264 -11.75 0.70 -9.25
N ASP A 265 -11.92 -0.37 -10.01
CA ASP A 265 -12.97 -1.36 -9.75
C ASP A 265 -12.43 -2.75 -9.47
N THR A 266 -11.22 -3.09 -9.91
CA THR A 266 -10.64 -4.42 -9.75
C THR A 266 -9.22 -4.34 -9.17
N ILE A 267 -8.91 -5.13 -8.15
CA ILE A 267 -7.58 -5.21 -7.54
C ILE A 267 -7.11 -6.66 -7.55
N LEU A 268 -5.95 -6.91 -8.16
CA LEU A 268 -5.26 -8.18 -8.22
C LEU A 268 -4.13 -8.18 -7.20
N HIS A 269 -4.25 -8.99 -6.13
CA HIS A 269 -3.17 -9.16 -5.17
C HIS A 269 -2.27 -10.33 -5.58
N VAL A 270 -1.01 -10.03 -5.87
CA VAL A 270 -0.02 -10.98 -6.36
C VAL A 270 1.02 -11.28 -5.28
N GLU A 271 1.18 -12.56 -4.97
CA GLU A 271 2.27 -13.07 -4.13
C GLU A 271 2.95 -14.25 -4.79
N SER A 272 4.29 -14.26 -4.77
CA SER A 272 5.12 -15.36 -5.32
C SER A 272 4.77 -15.73 -6.77
N GLY A 273 4.48 -14.74 -7.61
CA GLY A 273 4.16 -14.92 -9.03
C GLY A 273 2.75 -15.44 -9.30
N ARG A 274 1.85 -15.45 -8.31
CA ARG A 274 0.47 -15.92 -8.47
C ARG A 274 -0.53 -14.91 -7.92
N ILE A 275 -1.72 -14.87 -8.52
CA ILE A 275 -2.83 -14.07 -8.01
C ILE A 275 -3.43 -14.81 -6.82
N GLN A 276 -3.25 -14.26 -5.61
CA GLN A 276 -3.77 -14.83 -4.37
C GLN A 276 -5.22 -14.43 -4.11
N GLN A 277 -5.55 -13.18 -4.47
CA GLN A 277 -6.87 -12.61 -4.18
C GLN A 277 -7.23 -11.59 -5.25
N VAL A 278 -8.51 -11.54 -5.59
CA VAL A 278 -9.09 -10.51 -6.44
C VAL A 278 -10.20 -9.81 -5.66
N LEU A 279 -10.09 -8.49 -5.53
CA LEU A 279 -11.12 -7.65 -4.92
C LEU A 279 -11.79 -6.79 -5.97
N GLU A 280 -13.09 -6.61 -5.80
CA GLU A 280 -13.95 -5.75 -6.60
C GLU A 280 -14.47 -4.59 -5.74
N LEU A 281 -14.44 -3.37 -6.27
CA LEU A 281 -15.04 -2.20 -5.64
C LEU A 281 -16.38 -1.87 -6.28
N ARG A 282 -17.41 -1.69 -5.45
CA ARG A 282 -18.73 -1.23 -5.89
C ARG A 282 -19.15 -0.05 -5.05
N MET A 283 -19.59 1.03 -5.68
CA MET A 283 -20.20 2.14 -4.97
C MET A 283 -21.72 1.92 -4.86
N THR A 284 -22.24 2.09 -3.65
CA THR A 284 -23.67 2.06 -3.37
C THR A 284 -24.03 3.21 -2.42
N VAL A 285 -25.29 3.64 -2.44
CA VAL A 285 -25.81 4.62 -1.50
C VAL A 285 -26.72 3.90 -0.53
N LYS A 286 -26.22 3.67 0.68
CA LYS A 286 -26.94 2.96 1.75
C LYS A 286 -26.51 3.47 3.13
N PRO A 287 -27.29 3.22 4.20
CA PRO A 287 -26.80 3.41 5.55
C PRO A 287 -25.61 2.45 5.78
N PRO A 288 -24.43 2.94 6.22
CA PRO A 288 -23.29 2.09 6.49
C PRO A 288 -23.58 1.10 7.61
N THR A 289 -22.97 -0.08 7.55
CA THR A 289 -23.27 -1.12 8.53
C THR A 289 -22.88 -0.69 9.96
N GLY A 290 -23.86 -0.61 10.86
CA GLY A 290 -23.68 -0.19 12.26
C GLY A 290 -24.02 1.27 12.55
N MET A 291 -24.63 1.99 11.59
CA MET A 291 -25.19 3.35 11.78
C MET A 291 -26.72 3.34 11.63
N GLN A 292 -27.40 4.37 12.18
CA GLN A 292 -28.85 4.56 12.00
C GLN A 292 -29.23 4.83 10.53
N GLU A 293 -30.42 4.38 10.12
CA GLU A 293 -30.91 4.38 8.73
C GLU A 293 -31.05 5.78 8.09
N GLU A 294 -31.11 6.85 8.87
CA GLU A 294 -31.37 8.22 8.38
C GLU A 294 -30.18 8.90 7.66
N LEU A 295 -29.02 8.24 7.55
CA LEU A 295 -27.80 8.81 6.95
C LEU A 295 -27.32 7.98 5.76
N ALA A 296 -28.18 7.80 4.75
CA ALA A 296 -27.78 7.24 3.47
C ALA A 296 -26.64 8.07 2.88
N ARG A 297 -25.49 7.43 2.68
CA ARG A 297 -24.27 8.07 2.19
C ARG A 297 -23.58 7.18 1.17
N PRO A 298 -22.63 7.72 0.39
CA PRO A 298 -21.77 6.89 -0.44
C PRO A 298 -20.97 5.90 0.39
N VAL A 299 -21.14 4.61 0.10
CA VAL A 299 -20.38 3.50 0.67
C VAL A 299 -19.73 2.74 -0.46
N ILE A 300 -18.43 2.45 -0.32
CA ILE A 300 -17.71 1.53 -1.19
C ILE A 300 -17.73 0.15 -0.56
N GLU A 301 -18.33 -0.79 -1.25
CA GLU A 301 -18.33 -2.21 -0.93
C GLU A 301 -17.10 -2.87 -1.55
N VAL A 302 -16.32 -3.58 -0.73
CA VAL A 302 -15.17 -4.37 -1.16
C VAL A 302 -15.57 -5.84 -1.20
N VAL A 303 -15.76 -6.36 -2.40
CA VAL A 303 -16.28 -7.69 -2.66
C VAL A 303 -15.16 -8.61 -3.13
N GLU A 304 -15.04 -9.80 -2.56
CA GLU A 304 -14.09 -10.80 -3.02
C GLU A 304 -14.59 -11.51 -4.26
N PHE A 305 -13.74 -11.66 -5.28
CA PHE A 305 -14.00 -12.40 -6.51
C PHE A 305 -13.23 -13.73 -6.48
N PRO A 306 -13.83 -14.85 -6.95
CA PRO A 306 -15.15 -14.97 -7.58
C PRO A 306 -16.31 -15.21 -6.60
N SER A 307 -16.04 -15.30 -5.29
CA SER A 307 -17.02 -15.71 -4.29
C SER A 307 -18.23 -14.76 -4.18
N GLY A 308 -18.04 -13.48 -4.53
CA GLY A 308 -19.04 -12.43 -4.37
C GLY A 308 -19.23 -12.01 -2.90
N LYS A 309 -18.34 -12.44 -2.00
CA LYS A 309 -18.46 -12.19 -0.57
C LYS A 309 -18.07 -10.76 -0.23
N LEU A 310 -18.95 -10.04 0.45
CA LEU A 310 -18.67 -8.68 0.91
C LEU A 310 -17.74 -8.73 2.13
N THR A 311 -16.50 -8.23 1.97
CA THR A 311 -15.45 -8.34 2.99
C THR A 311 -15.37 -7.08 3.85
N HIS A 312 -15.46 -5.90 3.24
CA HIS A 312 -15.31 -4.61 3.90
C HIS A 312 -16.26 -3.57 3.31
N GLU A 313 -16.61 -2.58 4.12
CA GLU A 313 -17.26 -1.35 3.70
C GLU A 313 -16.35 -0.16 4.01
N MET A 314 -16.28 0.79 3.08
CA MET A 314 -15.53 2.02 3.26
C MET A 314 -16.47 3.21 3.09
N PHE A 315 -16.45 4.14 4.04
CA PHE A 315 -17.30 5.34 3.97
C PHE A 315 -16.65 6.53 4.67
N ALA A 316 -17.06 7.72 4.25
CA ALA A 316 -16.61 8.96 4.88
C ALA A 316 -17.37 9.19 6.21
N PHE A 317 -16.61 9.47 7.27
CA PHE A 317 -17.08 9.88 8.57
C PHE A 317 -16.40 11.20 8.96
N GLY A 318 -17.10 12.32 8.73
CA GLY A 318 -16.49 13.64 8.86
C GLY A 318 -15.41 13.85 7.79
N SER A 319 -14.18 14.10 8.23
CA SER A 319 -12.99 14.26 7.37
C SER A 319 -12.16 12.98 7.21
N GLU A 320 -12.54 11.89 7.87
CA GLU A 320 -11.80 10.63 7.84
C GLU A 320 -12.56 9.54 7.08
N ILE A 321 -11.83 8.55 6.56
CA ILE A 321 -12.40 7.38 5.88
C ILE A 321 -12.40 6.23 6.88
N ALA A 322 -13.58 5.74 7.24
CA ALA A 322 -13.75 4.55 8.05
C ALA A 322 -13.73 3.31 7.16
N VAL A 323 -12.99 2.28 7.58
CA VAL A 323 -12.94 0.97 6.93
C VAL A 323 -13.47 -0.06 7.90
N VAL A 324 -14.63 -0.65 7.59
CA VAL A 324 -15.35 -1.58 8.47
C VAL A 324 -15.28 -2.99 7.89
N PRO A 325 -14.59 -3.93 8.56
CA PRO A 325 -14.63 -5.34 8.17
C PRO A 325 -16.00 -5.93 8.50
N LEU A 326 -16.49 -6.78 7.60
CA LEU A 326 -17.76 -7.50 7.74
C LEU A 326 -17.55 -8.98 8.07
N GLU A 327 -16.37 -9.50 7.79
CA GLU A 327 -15.95 -10.84 8.22
C GLU A 327 -15.48 -10.84 9.67
N GLY A 328 -15.92 -11.85 10.44
CA GLY A 328 -15.56 -11.99 11.86
C GLY A 328 -16.61 -11.49 12.85
N ARG A 329 -17.86 -11.24 12.42
CA ARG A 329 -18.98 -11.03 13.34
C ARG A 329 -19.40 -12.33 14.03
N THR A 330 -18.59 -12.80 14.97
CA THR A 330 -19.14 -13.44 16.16
C THR A 330 -20.00 -12.38 16.84
N THR A 331 -21.28 -12.67 17.02
CA THR A 331 -22.34 -11.81 17.58
C THR A 331 -22.07 -11.27 18.99
N ASN A 332 -20.88 -11.47 19.56
CA ASN A 332 -20.51 -11.15 20.94
C ASN A 332 -19.36 -10.14 21.11
N ASP A 333 -18.65 -9.73 20.05
CA ASP A 333 -17.61 -8.70 20.18
C ASP A 333 -18.14 -7.32 19.78
N LEU A 334 -17.82 -6.29 20.59
CA LEU A 334 -18.25 -4.92 20.32
C LEU A 334 -17.76 -4.49 18.93
N SER A 335 -18.67 -3.98 18.08
CA SER A 335 -18.33 -3.35 16.81
C SER A 335 -17.19 -2.33 16.99
N PRO A 336 -16.20 -2.23 16.08
CA PRO A 336 -15.12 -1.24 16.15
C PRO A 336 -15.64 0.20 16.30
N VAL A 337 -16.79 0.49 15.69
CA VAL A 337 -17.51 1.78 15.85
C VAL A 337 -18.00 1.97 17.30
N LYS A 338 -18.48 0.91 17.95
CA LYS A 338 -18.87 0.92 19.36
C LYS A 338 -17.67 1.00 20.30
N ALA A 339 -16.50 0.45 19.93
CA ALA A 339 -15.27 0.60 20.69
C ALA A 339 -14.77 2.06 20.65
N MET A 340 -14.74 2.67 19.46
CA MET A 340 -14.40 4.10 19.31
C MET A 340 -15.42 5.02 20.00
N ALA A 341 -16.72 4.72 19.87
CA ALA A 341 -17.76 5.46 20.58
C ALA A 341 -17.65 5.29 22.10
N LYS A 342 -17.31 4.09 22.60
CA LYS A 342 -17.06 3.83 24.02
C LYS A 342 -15.92 4.72 24.54
N GLU A 343 -14.77 4.71 23.87
CA GLU A 343 -13.62 5.54 24.27
C GLU A 343 -13.98 7.03 24.27
N ARG A 344 -14.65 7.50 23.22
CA ARG A 344 -15.05 8.90 23.13
C ARG A 344 -16.02 9.33 24.24
N ILE A 345 -17.00 8.49 24.57
CA ILE A 345 -17.95 8.77 25.66
C ILE A 345 -17.23 8.81 27.02
N VAL A 346 -16.31 7.86 27.25
CA VAL A 346 -15.52 7.82 28.49
C VAL A 346 -14.64 9.07 28.62
N GLU A 347 -13.99 9.50 27.54
CA GLU A 347 -13.18 10.73 27.54
C GLU A 347 -14.01 11.97 27.82
N THR A 348 -15.16 12.15 27.15
CA THR A 348 -16.02 13.33 27.34
C THR A 348 -16.54 13.40 28.77
N VAL A 349 -17.00 12.27 29.32
CA VAL A 349 -17.48 12.20 30.71
C VAL A 349 -16.34 12.50 31.70
N ARG A 350 -15.13 12.01 31.43
CA ARG A 350 -13.94 12.30 32.24
C ARG A 350 -13.58 13.79 32.19
N GLN A 351 -13.65 14.43 31.02
CA GLN A 351 -13.35 15.87 30.88
C GLN A 351 -14.37 16.76 31.58
N TRP A 352 -15.66 16.41 31.51
CA TRP A 352 -16.73 17.24 32.06
C TRP A 352 -16.90 17.07 33.56
N VAL A 353 -16.82 15.83 34.06
CA VAL A 353 -17.23 15.48 35.42
C VAL A 353 -16.06 14.94 36.25
N GLY A 354 -14.91 14.62 35.63
CA GLY A 354 -13.72 14.15 36.33
C GLY A 354 -13.82 12.72 36.85
N VAL A 355 -14.76 11.93 36.33
CA VAL A 355 -15.09 10.60 36.83
C VAL A 355 -14.79 9.53 35.79
N GLU A 356 -14.25 8.40 36.25
CA GLU A 356 -14.17 7.19 35.44
C GLU A 356 -15.55 6.52 35.36
N CYS A 357 -16.06 6.35 34.15
CA CYS A 357 -17.31 5.67 33.88
C CYS A 357 -17.07 4.45 32.98
N GLN A 358 -18.03 3.53 32.98
CA GLN A 358 -18.10 2.48 31.97
C GLN A 358 -19.31 2.66 31.10
N VAL A 359 -19.17 2.30 29.83
CA VAL A 359 -20.25 2.42 28.85
C VAL A 359 -20.54 1.06 28.26
N ARG A 360 -21.80 0.64 28.35
CA ARG A 360 -22.33 -0.55 27.70
C ARG A 360 -23.33 -0.13 26.64
N PHE A 361 -23.13 -0.59 25.42
CA PHE A 361 -24.15 -0.46 24.39
C PHE A 361 -25.24 -1.51 24.62
N SER A 362 -26.47 -1.05 24.85
CA SER A 362 -27.65 -1.93 24.97
C SER A 362 -28.27 -2.20 23.60
N SER A 363 -28.05 -1.31 22.62
CA SER A 363 -28.40 -1.51 21.22
C SER A 363 -27.46 -0.70 20.31
N ASP A 364 -27.72 -0.67 19.00
CA ASP A 364 -27.01 0.21 18.07
C ASP A 364 -27.33 1.70 18.26
N THR A 365 -28.39 2.02 19.02
CA THR A 365 -28.89 3.39 19.22
C THR A 365 -29.01 3.79 20.68
N SER A 366 -28.65 2.89 21.61
CA SER A 366 -28.73 3.14 23.05
C SER A 366 -27.51 2.61 23.80
N ALA A 367 -27.02 3.42 24.75
CA ALA A 367 -25.95 3.05 25.65
C ALA A 367 -26.31 3.40 27.10
N VAL A 368 -25.88 2.53 28.01
CA VAL A 368 -25.96 2.71 29.46
C VAL A 368 -24.57 3.14 29.94
N ILE A 369 -24.52 4.26 30.64
CA ILE A 369 -23.32 4.76 31.30
C ILE A 369 -23.41 4.37 32.78
N TYR A 370 -22.49 3.54 33.24
CA TYR A 370 -22.32 3.18 34.65
C TYR A 370 -21.38 4.17 35.33
N ALA A 371 -21.87 4.78 36.41
CA ALA A 371 -21.14 5.79 37.17
C ALA A 371 -21.32 5.62 38.69
N PRO A 372 -20.46 6.26 39.52
CA PRO A 372 -20.61 6.28 40.96
C PRO A 372 -21.94 6.91 41.42
N LYS A 373 -22.61 6.33 42.42
CA LYS A 373 -23.91 6.81 42.94
C LYS A 373 -23.94 8.29 43.30
N ASN A 374 -22.84 8.79 43.87
CA ASN A 374 -22.68 10.19 44.26
C ASN A 374 -22.57 11.16 43.06
N MET A 375 -22.36 10.67 41.85
CA MET A 375 -22.11 11.48 40.65
C MET A 375 -23.22 11.36 39.58
N ILE A 376 -24.19 10.45 39.76
CA ILE A 376 -25.33 10.28 38.84
C ILE A 376 -26.11 11.60 38.68
N ALA A 377 -26.40 12.31 39.77
CA ALA A 377 -27.12 13.57 39.72
C ALA A 377 -26.39 14.66 38.92
N THR A 378 -25.05 14.65 38.94
CA THR A 378 -24.19 15.59 38.22
C THR A 378 -24.12 15.25 36.73
N LEU A 379 -24.03 13.96 36.40
CA LEU A 379 -24.06 13.47 35.02
C LEU A 379 -25.42 13.68 34.36
N VAL A 380 -26.51 13.59 35.13
CA VAL A 380 -27.85 13.85 34.63
C VAL A 380 -28.10 15.36 34.45
N GLY A 381 -27.59 16.19 35.37
CA GLY A 381 -27.83 17.63 35.36
C GLY A 381 -29.26 18.01 35.81
N ARG A 382 -29.52 19.31 36.04
CA ARG A 382 -30.85 19.78 36.45
C ARG A 382 -31.84 19.56 35.30
N GLY A 383 -32.85 18.71 35.51
CA GLY A 383 -33.85 18.41 34.48
C GLY A 383 -33.33 17.60 33.27
N GLY A 384 -32.18 16.93 33.40
CA GLY A 384 -31.61 16.11 32.32
C GLY A 384 -30.82 16.87 31.27
N GLU A 385 -30.47 18.14 31.53
CA GLU A 385 -29.77 19.02 30.58
C GLU A 385 -28.42 18.45 30.12
N ASN A 386 -27.61 17.94 31.04
CA ASN A 386 -26.28 17.40 30.73
C ASN A 386 -26.35 16.13 29.89
N VAL A 387 -27.32 15.24 30.17
CA VAL A 387 -27.53 14.02 29.35
C VAL A 387 -27.95 14.42 27.96
N LYS A 388 -28.89 15.36 27.81
CA LYS A 388 -29.37 15.80 26.49
C LYS A 388 -28.24 16.42 25.66
N GLN A 389 -27.36 17.19 26.30
CA GLN A 389 -26.21 17.78 25.62
C GLN A 389 -25.22 16.71 25.14
N LEU A 390 -24.92 15.71 25.99
CA LEU A 390 -24.12 14.55 25.61
C LEU A 390 -24.76 13.75 24.46
N GLN A 391 -26.07 13.53 24.51
CA GLN A 391 -26.82 12.86 23.45
C GLN A 391 -26.72 13.62 22.11
N ASN A 392 -26.76 14.95 22.14
CA ASN A 392 -26.62 15.79 20.95
C ASN A 392 -25.19 15.78 20.36
N GLU A 393 -24.16 15.82 21.21
CA GLU A 393 -22.75 15.76 20.75
C GLU A 393 -22.38 14.39 20.17
N LEU A 394 -23.04 13.32 20.64
CA LEU A 394 -22.81 11.94 20.20
C LEU A 394 -23.76 11.51 19.07
N GLY A 395 -24.39 12.47 18.39
CA GLY A 395 -25.20 12.21 17.19
C GLY A 395 -26.54 11.53 17.44
N GLY A 396 -27.20 11.79 18.58
CA GLY A 396 -28.56 11.33 18.86
C GLY A 396 -28.67 9.97 19.57
N LEU A 397 -27.57 9.45 20.12
CA LEU A 397 -27.55 8.18 20.83
C LEU A 397 -28.32 8.27 22.16
N ARG A 398 -29.25 7.36 22.46
CA ARG A 398 -30.00 7.37 23.72
C ARG A 398 -29.12 6.91 24.87
N LEU A 399 -28.80 7.84 25.76
CA LEU A 399 -27.99 7.59 26.96
C LEU A 399 -28.88 7.40 28.19
N SER A 400 -28.76 6.26 28.86
CA SER A 400 -29.22 6.05 30.23
C SER A 400 -28.04 6.05 31.19
N ILE A 401 -28.23 6.55 32.41
CA ILE A 401 -27.18 6.60 33.43
C ILE A 401 -27.63 5.74 34.60
N GLU A 402 -26.81 4.75 34.94
CA GLU A 402 -27.05 3.79 36.01
C GLU A 402 -25.88 3.77 37.00
N SER A 403 -26.11 3.18 38.17
CA SER A 403 -25.07 3.04 39.17
C SER A 403 -24.14 1.88 38.82
N PHE A 404 -22.86 1.97 39.21
CA PHE A 404 -21.98 0.79 39.25
C PHE A 404 -22.56 -0.41 40.03
N ASP A 405 -23.48 -0.18 40.97
CA ASP A 405 -24.14 -1.25 41.71
C ASP A 405 -25.12 -2.07 40.85
N ASP A 406 -25.59 -1.50 39.73
CA ASP A 406 -26.50 -2.13 38.77
C ASP A 406 -25.73 -2.72 37.56
N MET A 407 -24.39 -2.76 37.65
CA MET A 407 -23.53 -3.21 36.57
C MET A 407 -23.55 -4.75 36.44
N PRO A 408 -23.68 -5.31 35.21
CA PRO A 408 -23.68 -6.75 34.99
C PRO A 408 -22.35 -7.41 35.39
N GLU A 409 -22.42 -8.61 35.97
CA GLU A 409 -21.23 -9.41 36.30
C GLU A 409 -20.47 -9.80 35.00
N GLY A 410 -19.24 -9.30 34.87
CA GLY A 410 -18.38 -9.53 33.69
C GLY A 410 -17.71 -8.28 33.09
N MET A 411 -18.01 -7.07 33.59
CA MET A 411 -17.36 -5.82 33.19
C MET A 411 -16.20 -5.44 34.14
N GLU A 412 -15.06 -5.00 33.59
CA GLU A 412 -13.91 -4.56 34.39
C GLU A 412 -14.25 -3.35 35.27
N GLN A 413 -14.29 -3.46 36.59
CA GLN A 413 -14.55 -2.29 37.44
C GLN A 413 -13.37 -1.29 37.37
N PRO A 414 -13.63 0.01 37.10
CA PRO A 414 -12.60 1.03 37.25
C PRO A 414 -12.12 1.08 38.71
N ASN A 415 -10.84 1.42 38.92
CA ASN A 415 -10.17 1.30 40.21
C ASN A 415 -10.96 1.99 41.35
N ARG A 416 -11.16 1.26 42.46
CA ARG A 416 -11.91 1.62 43.67
C ARG A 416 -11.25 2.75 44.53
N PHE A 417 -10.64 3.76 43.92
CA PHE A 417 -9.86 4.78 44.65
C PHE A 417 -10.65 6.08 44.98
N TRP A 418 -11.93 6.15 44.62
CA TRP A 418 -12.77 7.34 44.86
C TRP A 418 -13.90 7.13 45.88
N GLN A 419 -13.65 6.34 46.92
CA GLN A 419 -14.48 6.36 48.14
C GLN A 419 -13.71 7.05 49.28
N ASP A 420 -14.30 8.17 49.71
CA ASP A 420 -14.05 8.94 50.93
C ASP A 420 -12.72 9.65 51.13
N ASP A 421 -12.71 10.96 50.89
CA ASP A 421 -11.84 11.89 51.62
C ASP A 421 -12.53 13.23 51.95
N ARG A 422 -13.83 13.17 52.27
CA ARG A 422 -14.57 14.33 52.79
C ARG A 422 -15.63 13.93 53.81
N ARG A 423 -15.22 13.38 54.96
CA ARG A 423 -15.92 13.54 56.26
C ARG A 423 -15.22 12.79 57.39
N SER A 424 -14.41 13.50 58.17
CA SER A 424 -14.39 13.33 59.64
C SER A 424 -13.72 14.54 60.28
N GLY A 425 -14.55 15.51 60.65
CA GLY A 425 -14.20 16.54 61.62
C GLY A 425 -14.73 16.14 63.00
N ASN A 426 -13.82 16.21 63.99
CA ASN A 426 -13.99 16.40 65.43
C ASN A 426 -14.24 15.19 66.36
N GLY A 427 -13.17 14.85 67.09
CA GLY A 427 -13.10 15.12 68.53
C GLY A 427 -12.89 13.91 69.44
N TRP A 428 -11.71 13.81 70.07
CA TRP A 428 -11.53 13.86 71.53
C TRP A 428 -10.06 13.68 71.94
N GLU A 429 -9.81 14.05 73.19
CA GLU A 429 -8.61 14.59 73.78
C GLU A 429 -7.72 13.53 74.46
N ASN A 430 -6.42 13.85 74.61
CA ASN A 430 -5.47 13.35 75.62
C ASN A 430 -5.15 11.83 75.71
N GLN A 431 -3.88 11.47 75.43
CA GLN A 431 -2.94 11.09 76.49
C GLN A 431 -1.48 10.98 76.03
N ARG A 432 -0.60 11.51 76.88
CA ARG A 432 0.87 11.57 76.82
C ARG A 432 1.55 10.19 76.77
N ARG A 433 2.67 10.08 76.04
CA ARG A 433 4.04 9.88 76.59
C ARG A 433 5.09 9.49 75.53
N LYS A 434 6.25 10.17 75.61
CA LYS A 434 7.66 9.71 75.41
C LYS A 434 7.95 8.96 74.09
N GLY A 435 8.79 9.40 73.16
CA GLY A 435 10.01 10.21 73.25
C GLY A 435 11.17 9.40 72.67
N LYS A 436 11.85 9.89 71.63
CA LYS A 436 13.31 9.88 71.47
C LYS A 436 13.75 10.48 70.13
N SER A 437 14.53 11.55 70.28
CA SER A 437 15.46 12.08 69.30
C SER A 437 16.44 11.01 68.82
N GLN A 438 16.70 10.93 67.50
CA GLN A 438 18.08 10.75 67.04
C GLN A 438 18.36 11.52 65.75
N ARG A 439 19.34 12.41 65.89
CA ARG A 439 19.98 13.30 64.93
C ARG A 439 21.18 12.56 64.31
N ARG A 440 21.65 13.04 63.15
CA ARG A 440 22.91 12.74 62.41
C ARG A 440 22.79 11.65 61.34
N LYS A 441 23.41 11.75 60.16
CA LYS A 441 24.47 12.67 59.68
C LYS A 441 24.50 12.65 58.15
N GLN A 442 24.86 13.81 57.57
CA GLN A 442 25.41 13.96 56.23
C GLN A 442 26.50 12.93 55.90
N ARG A 443 26.56 12.52 54.64
CA ARG A 443 27.83 12.43 53.90
C ARG A 443 27.59 12.63 52.41
N LYS A 444 28.16 13.72 51.88
CA LYS A 444 28.48 13.94 50.47
C LYS A 444 29.43 12.85 49.98
N LYS A 445 29.22 12.38 48.75
CA LYS A 445 30.17 12.59 47.66
C LYS A 445 29.41 12.64 46.35
#